data_AF-A0A1Y2R7G1-F1
#
_entry.id   AF-A0A1Y2R7G1-F1
#
_cell.length_a   1.000
_cell.length_b   1.000
_cell.length_c   1.000
_cell.angle_alpha   90.00
_cell.angle_beta   90.00
_cell.angle_gamma   90.00
#
_symmetry.space_group_name_H-M   'P 1'
#
loop_
_entity.id
_entity.type
_entity.pdbx_description
1 polymer ?
#
loop_
_entity_poly.entity_id
_entity_poly.type
_entity_poly.pdbx_seq_one_letter_code
_entity_poly.pdbx_strand_id
1 'polypeptide(L)'
;MQIKDGAIQGCGYRLKSIPQSLAGLTSVIILDTSFNIYAEGVALLKGGAVRVAVKAGAPGKAENRQIASFWMKAQGEKPTKALNGKVIPGENQGYLLYGESIAAVAKLFDSVADGTPLTIGVRVKGEGIDRIYSGVAQLSDRDRNQGAECLSDLVKQMEADLEPKPSRQ
;
A
#
# COMPACT_ATOMS: atom_id res chain seq x y z
N MET A 1 -17.44 -5.84 12.83
CA MET A 1 -17.37 -5.03 11.60
C MET A 1 -18.51 -5.50 10.72
N GLN A 2 -19.56 -4.70 10.58
CA GLN A 2 -20.67 -5.02 9.68
C GLN A 2 -20.36 -4.35 8.33
N ILE A 3 -20.60 -5.07 7.24
CA ILE A 3 -20.71 -4.43 5.92
C ILE A 3 -21.98 -3.58 6.01
N LYS A 4 -21.84 -2.25 5.99
CA LYS A 4 -22.99 -1.34 5.97
C LYS A 4 -23.70 -1.54 4.65
N ASP A 5 -24.83 -2.24 4.66
CA ASP A 5 -25.76 -2.36 3.54
C ASP A 5 -25.15 -2.84 2.20
N GLY A 6 -24.06 -3.62 2.25
CA GLY A 6 -23.35 -4.08 1.04
C GLY A 6 -22.44 -3.04 0.38
N ALA A 7 -22.34 -1.83 0.92
CA ALA A 7 -21.58 -0.73 0.33
C ALA A 7 -20.06 -0.93 0.44
N ILE A 8 -19.32 -0.43 -0.56
CA ILE A 8 -17.85 -0.40 -0.52
C ILE A 8 -17.41 0.60 0.55
N GLN A 9 -16.75 0.09 1.59
CA GLN A 9 -16.22 0.93 2.69
C GLN A 9 -14.75 1.30 2.50
N GLY A 10 -14.06 0.70 1.53
CA GLY A 10 -12.70 1.07 1.20
C GLY A 10 -12.15 0.37 -0.02
N CYS A 11 -11.17 1.02 -0.64
CA CYS A 11 -10.48 0.55 -1.82
C CYS A 11 -8.97 0.69 -1.65
N GLY A 12 -8.19 -0.22 -2.22
CA GLY A 12 -6.74 -0.18 -2.06
C GLY A 12 -5.98 -1.14 -2.94
N TYR A 13 -4.69 -0.86 -3.10
CA TYR A 13 -3.74 -1.75 -3.75
C TYR A 13 -2.75 -2.30 -2.75
N ARG A 14 -2.40 -3.58 -2.92
CA ARG A 14 -1.26 -4.23 -2.25
C ARG A 14 -0.19 -4.52 -3.28
N LEU A 15 1.00 -3.97 -3.07
CA LEU A 15 2.15 -4.08 -3.94
C LEU A 15 3.23 -4.94 -3.29
N LYS A 16 3.78 -5.87 -4.06
CA LYS A 16 4.95 -6.65 -3.69
C LYS A 16 6.11 -6.32 -4.62
N SER A 17 7.24 -5.92 -4.05
CA SER A 17 8.47 -5.74 -4.82
C SER A 17 9.19 -7.08 -4.96
N ILE A 18 9.16 -7.62 -6.16
CA ILE A 18 9.81 -8.90 -6.49
C ILE A 18 10.97 -8.58 -7.45
N PRO A 19 12.20 -9.02 -7.16
CA PRO A 19 13.31 -8.85 -8.10
C PRO A 19 13.05 -9.65 -9.38
N GLN A 20 13.40 -9.08 -10.53
CA GLN A 20 13.22 -9.72 -11.84
C GLN A 20 14.05 -11.00 -12.01
N SER A 21 15.14 -11.14 -11.25
CA SER A 21 16.00 -12.32 -11.25
C SER A 21 16.45 -12.67 -9.84
N LEU A 22 16.48 -13.97 -9.55
CA LEU A 22 17.03 -14.54 -8.32
C LEU A 22 18.44 -15.13 -8.54
N ALA A 23 18.96 -15.09 -9.78
CA ALA A 23 20.24 -15.67 -10.11
C ALA A 23 21.38 -14.99 -9.33
N GLY A 24 22.24 -15.80 -8.69
CA GLY A 24 23.37 -15.32 -7.90
C GLY A 24 23.00 -14.74 -6.53
N LEU A 25 21.72 -14.70 -6.16
CA LEU A 25 21.28 -14.21 -4.85
C LEU A 25 21.16 -15.37 -3.86
N THR A 26 21.58 -15.15 -2.62
CA THR A 26 21.39 -16.09 -1.50
C THR A 26 20.16 -15.76 -0.66
N SER A 27 19.70 -14.51 -0.73
CA SER A 27 18.44 -14.06 -0.17
C SER A 27 17.97 -12.78 -0.85
N VAL A 28 16.66 -12.52 -0.78
CA VAL A 28 16.04 -11.29 -1.27
C VAL A 28 15.13 -10.70 -0.21
N ILE A 29 15.03 -9.37 -0.20
CA ILE A 29 14.05 -8.65 0.62
C ILE A 29 12.90 -8.22 -0.27
N ILE A 30 11.73 -8.82 -0.06
CA ILE A 30 10.47 -8.42 -0.68
C ILE A 30 9.85 -7.35 0.21
N LEU A 31 9.59 -6.17 -0.32
CA LEU A 31 8.72 -5.20 0.35
C LEU A 31 7.28 -5.53 0.02
N ASP A 32 6.45 -5.61 1.06
CA ASP A 32 5.02 -5.87 0.99
C ASP A 32 4.32 -4.65 1.56
N THR A 33 3.69 -3.88 0.69
CA THR A 33 3.11 -2.58 1.04
C THR A 33 1.70 -2.47 0.50
N SER A 34 0.87 -1.69 1.15
CA SER A 34 -0.46 -1.37 0.65
C SER A 34 -0.86 0.04 1.00
N PHE A 35 -1.70 0.64 0.18
CA PHE A 35 -2.36 1.91 0.47
C PHE A 35 -3.85 1.77 0.17
N ASN A 36 -4.68 2.36 1.02
CA ASN A 36 -6.13 2.25 0.98
C ASN A 36 -6.78 3.60 1.28
N ILE A 37 -7.92 3.86 0.67
CA ILE A 37 -8.84 4.95 1.02
C ILE A 37 -10.15 4.31 1.51
N TYR A 38 -10.73 4.87 2.57
CA TYR A 38 -11.98 4.42 3.17
C TYR A 38 -13.06 5.49 3.05
N ALA A 39 -14.32 5.06 3.01
CA ALA A 39 -15.48 5.93 2.83
C ALA A 39 -15.60 6.98 3.94
N GLU A 40 -15.14 6.65 5.15
CA GLU A 40 -15.07 7.56 6.29
C GLU A 40 -14.01 8.68 6.17
N GLY A 41 -13.41 8.87 5.00
CA GLY A 41 -12.43 9.91 4.75
C GLY A 41 -11.05 9.62 5.35
N VAL A 42 -10.73 8.34 5.56
CA VAL A 42 -9.44 7.89 6.11
C VAL A 42 -8.62 7.28 4.99
N ALA A 43 -7.33 7.62 4.90
CA ALA A 43 -6.39 6.89 4.06
C ALA A 43 -5.30 6.23 4.90
N LEU A 44 -5.06 4.94 4.67
CA LEU A 44 -4.11 4.14 5.45
C LEU A 44 -3.03 3.54 4.54
N LEU A 45 -1.80 3.61 4.99
CA LEU A 45 -0.68 2.90 4.40
C LEU A 45 -0.17 1.85 5.37
N LYS A 46 0.23 0.71 4.82
CA LYS A 46 0.86 -0.40 5.53
C LYS A 46 2.11 -0.84 4.80
N GLY A 47 3.15 -1.18 5.55
CA GLY A 47 4.38 -1.67 4.97
C GLY A 47 5.08 -2.70 5.84
N GLY A 48 5.75 -3.62 5.18
CA GLY A 48 6.61 -4.62 5.81
C GLY A 48 7.72 -5.07 4.87
N ALA A 49 8.66 -5.80 5.43
CA ALA A 49 9.75 -6.43 4.70
C ALA A 49 9.77 -7.92 5.00
N VAL A 50 9.88 -8.73 3.96
CA VAL A 50 9.98 -10.18 4.06
C VAL A 50 11.30 -10.61 3.45
N ARG A 51 12.13 -11.30 4.23
CA ARG A 51 13.33 -11.95 3.72
C ARG A 51 12.95 -13.31 3.18
N VAL A 52 13.32 -13.59 1.95
CA VAL A 52 13.16 -14.91 1.32
C VAL A 52 14.54 -15.47 1.06
N ALA A 53 14.86 -16.62 1.64
CA ALA A 53 16.07 -17.34 1.30
C ALA A 53 16.00 -17.80 -0.17
N VAL A 54 17.11 -17.77 -0.90
CA VAL A 54 17.17 -18.26 -2.28
C VAL A 54 18.13 -19.43 -2.34
N LYS A 55 17.67 -20.57 -2.86
CA LYS A 55 18.46 -21.79 -3.00
C LYS A 55 18.36 -22.31 -4.42
N ALA A 56 19.49 -22.43 -5.10
CA ALA A 56 19.56 -22.85 -6.51
C ALA A 56 18.61 -22.06 -7.45
N GLY A 57 18.48 -20.75 -7.21
CA GLY A 57 17.60 -19.88 -8.00
C GLY A 57 16.10 -19.97 -7.66
N ALA A 58 15.70 -20.82 -6.71
CA ALA A 58 14.32 -20.95 -6.26
C ALA A 58 14.07 -20.23 -4.93
N PRO A 59 12.88 -19.65 -4.71
CA PRO A 59 12.50 -19.06 -3.43
C PRO A 59 12.32 -20.16 -2.37
N GLY A 60 12.94 -19.95 -1.22
CA GLY A 60 12.85 -20.81 -0.03
C GLY A 60 11.97 -20.20 1.05
N LYS A 61 12.32 -20.46 2.32
CA LYS A 61 11.57 -19.99 3.48
C LYS A 61 11.49 -18.46 3.52
N ALA A 62 10.27 -17.95 3.75
CA ALA A 62 9.99 -16.55 3.97
C ALA A 62 9.99 -16.22 5.48
N GLU A 63 10.62 -15.11 5.84
CA GLU A 63 10.74 -14.63 7.21
C GLU A 63 10.43 -13.14 7.28
N ASN A 64 9.44 -12.76 8.10
CA ASN A 64 9.13 -11.35 8.33
C ASN A 64 10.29 -10.66 9.04
N ARG A 65 10.61 -9.45 8.59
CA ARG A 65 11.61 -8.57 9.19
C ARG A 65 10.90 -7.42 9.86
N GLN A 66 11.30 -7.10 11.09
CA GLN A 66 10.84 -5.89 11.76
C GLN A 66 11.37 -4.68 10.99
N ILE A 67 10.49 -3.77 10.60
CA ILE A 67 10.90 -2.50 9.98
C ILE A 67 10.87 -1.37 11.01
N ALA A 68 11.76 -0.39 10.84
CA ALA A 68 11.80 0.83 11.65
C ALA A 68 10.95 1.95 11.02
N SER A 69 10.87 1.99 9.70
CA SER A 69 10.07 2.98 8.96
C SER A 69 9.77 2.50 7.54
N PHE A 70 8.71 3.04 6.94
CA PHE A 70 8.45 2.91 5.50
C PHE A 70 7.75 4.16 4.95
N TRP A 71 7.87 4.37 3.64
CA TRP A 71 7.19 5.42 2.91
C TRP A 71 6.95 5.00 1.46
N MET A 72 5.99 5.65 0.82
CA MET A 72 5.69 5.50 -0.61
C MET A 72 5.70 6.88 -1.26
N LYS A 73 5.91 6.95 -2.57
CA LYS A 73 5.65 8.17 -3.36
C LYS A 73 5.34 7.83 -4.81
N ALA A 74 4.50 8.64 -5.41
CA ALA A 74 4.36 8.75 -6.85
C ALA A 74 5.60 9.43 -7.47
N GLN A 75 5.75 9.32 -8.79
CA GLN A 75 6.78 10.06 -9.53
C GLN A 75 6.58 11.57 -9.35
N GLY A 76 7.66 12.30 -9.02
CA GLY A 76 7.62 13.75 -8.81
C GLY A 76 7.07 14.19 -7.45
N GLU A 77 6.42 13.30 -6.69
CA GLU A 77 5.84 13.62 -5.39
C GLU A 77 6.82 13.48 -4.22
N LYS A 78 6.43 14.03 -3.06
CA LYS A 78 7.14 13.83 -1.79
C LYS A 78 6.80 12.46 -1.19
N PRO A 79 7.73 11.84 -0.42
CA PRO A 79 7.40 10.67 0.40
C PRO A 79 6.21 10.93 1.32
N THR A 80 5.32 9.94 1.42
CA THR A 80 4.23 9.92 2.39
C THR A 80 4.78 9.98 3.81
N LYS A 81 3.97 10.54 4.72
CA LYS A 81 4.27 10.74 6.13
C LYS A 81 3.07 10.38 6.97
N ALA A 82 3.33 9.82 8.14
CA ALA A 82 2.28 9.57 9.11
C ALA A 82 1.59 10.88 9.54
N LEU A 83 0.26 10.90 9.52
CA LEU A 83 -0.53 11.95 10.14
C LEU A 83 -0.10 12.11 11.59
N ASN A 84 0.26 13.34 11.96
CA ASN A 84 0.76 13.69 13.29
C ASN A 84 1.98 12.86 13.75
N GLY A 85 2.76 12.31 12.81
CA GLY A 85 3.91 11.46 13.10
C GLY A 85 3.56 10.10 13.72
N LYS A 86 2.27 9.72 13.77
CA LYS A 86 1.82 8.52 14.47
C LYS A 86 1.90 7.28 13.58
N VAL A 87 2.85 6.40 13.90
CA VAL A 87 2.98 5.07 13.29
C VAL A 87 2.65 4.01 14.33
N ILE A 88 1.84 3.03 13.96
CA ILE A 88 1.46 1.92 14.85
C ILE A 88 1.92 0.58 14.26
N PRO A 89 2.08 -0.47 15.09
CA PRO A 89 2.29 -1.82 14.60
C PRO A 89 1.13 -2.27 13.69
N GLY A 90 1.47 -2.92 12.57
CA GLY A 90 0.49 -3.60 11.74
C GLY A 90 0.06 -4.94 12.35
N GLU A 91 -1.01 -5.53 11.81
CA GLU A 91 -1.53 -6.84 12.25
C GLU A 91 -0.57 -8.00 11.94
N ASN A 92 0.28 -7.84 10.92
CA ASN A 92 1.36 -8.79 10.64
C ASN A 92 2.59 -8.42 11.45
N GLN A 93 3.19 -9.42 12.11
CA GLN A 93 4.40 -9.22 12.89
C GLN A 93 5.50 -8.54 12.06
N GLY A 94 6.03 -7.43 12.58
CA GLY A 94 7.10 -6.67 11.95
C GLY A 94 6.66 -5.62 10.93
N TYR A 95 5.36 -5.53 10.63
CA TYR A 95 4.79 -4.49 9.76
C TYR A 95 4.45 -3.23 10.55
N LEU A 96 4.38 -2.11 9.83
CA LEU A 96 3.90 -0.83 10.36
C LEU A 96 2.69 -0.36 9.57
N LEU A 97 1.84 0.44 10.22
CA LEU A 97 0.65 1.06 9.67
C LEU A 97 0.64 2.55 10.08
N TYR A 98 0.26 3.43 9.17
CA TYR A 98 -0.04 4.83 9.51
C TYR A 98 -1.13 5.41 8.62
N GLY A 99 -1.82 6.42 9.14
CA GLY A 99 -2.75 7.24 8.36
C GLY A 99 -2.03 8.34 7.59
N GLU A 100 -2.58 8.72 6.45
CA GLU A 100 -2.09 9.79 5.56
C GLU A 100 -3.28 10.59 5.01
N SER A 101 -3.02 11.77 4.46
CA SER A 101 -3.99 12.53 3.69
C SER A 101 -4.49 11.77 2.47
N ILE A 102 -5.80 11.85 2.20
CA ILE A 102 -6.41 11.27 0.98
C ILE A 102 -5.72 11.79 -0.27
N ALA A 103 -5.39 13.08 -0.32
CA ALA A 103 -4.73 13.69 -1.49
C ALA A 103 -3.39 13.02 -1.83
N ALA A 104 -2.55 12.72 -0.83
CA ALA A 104 -1.27 12.05 -1.06
C ALA A 104 -1.47 10.58 -1.50
N VAL A 105 -2.46 9.89 -0.94
CA VAL A 105 -2.77 8.51 -1.33
C VAL A 105 -3.41 8.44 -2.72
N ALA A 106 -4.26 9.41 -3.09
CA ALA A 106 -4.83 9.53 -4.43
C ALA A 106 -3.72 9.60 -5.51
N LYS A 107 -2.61 10.30 -5.25
CA LYS A 107 -1.44 10.30 -6.15
C LYS A 107 -0.81 8.93 -6.36
N LEU A 108 -0.87 8.04 -5.36
CA LEU A 108 -0.45 6.65 -5.51
C LEU A 108 -1.43 5.86 -6.39
N PHE A 109 -2.74 6.10 -6.24
CA PHE A 109 -3.75 5.53 -7.13
C PHE A 109 -3.56 5.99 -8.58
N ASP A 110 -3.38 7.29 -8.80
CA ASP A 110 -3.09 7.88 -10.12
C ASP A 110 -1.88 7.17 -10.75
N SER A 111 -0.81 6.97 -9.97
CA SER A 111 0.40 6.30 -10.46
C SER A 111 0.14 4.87 -10.93
N VAL A 112 -0.66 4.12 -10.18
CA VAL A 112 -1.03 2.74 -10.53
C VAL A 112 -1.95 2.72 -11.76
N ALA A 113 -2.93 3.61 -11.83
CA ALA A 113 -3.87 3.70 -12.95
C ALA A 113 -3.16 4.07 -14.27
N ASP A 114 -2.29 5.07 -14.22
CA ASP A 114 -1.55 5.60 -15.37
C ASP A 114 -0.35 4.74 -15.76
N GLY A 115 0.00 3.74 -14.94
CA GLY A 115 1.20 2.92 -15.15
C GLY A 115 2.50 3.73 -15.02
N THR A 116 2.50 4.76 -14.18
CA THR A 116 3.71 5.54 -13.90
C THR A 116 4.49 4.95 -12.71
N PRO A 117 5.81 5.16 -12.64
CA PRO A 117 6.62 4.62 -11.56
C PRO A 117 6.22 5.15 -10.18
N LEU A 118 6.13 4.24 -9.22
CA LEU A 118 6.05 4.53 -7.79
C LEU A 118 7.34 4.09 -7.11
N THR A 119 7.69 4.76 -6.01
CA THR A 119 8.86 4.45 -5.20
C THR A 119 8.45 4.08 -3.79
N ILE A 120 9.00 2.98 -3.28
CA ILE A 120 8.77 2.46 -1.94
C ILE A 120 10.11 2.41 -1.22
N GLY A 121 10.18 3.04 -0.05
CA GLY A 121 11.35 2.98 0.82
C GLY A 121 11.02 2.29 2.14
N VAL A 122 11.90 1.40 2.59
CA VAL A 122 11.78 0.69 3.88
C VAL A 122 13.13 0.65 4.58
N ARG A 123 13.13 0.94 5.89
CA ARG A 123 14.27 0.69 6.78
C ARG A 123 14.00 -0.54 7.62
N VAL A 124 14.81 -1.58 7.49
CA VAL A 124 14.73 -2.77 8.35
C VAL A 124 15.41 -2.47 9.69
N LYS A 125 14.79 -2.86 10.80
CA LYS A 125 15.35 -2.64 12.14
C LYS A 125 16.69 -3.37 12.28
N GLY A 126 17.70 -2.64 12.75
CA GLY A 126 19.07 -3.13 12.88
C GLY A 126 19.91 -3.05 11.60
N GLU A 127 19.31 -2.67 10.46
CA GLU A 127 20.05 -2.35 9.23
C GLU A 127 20.29 -0.83 9.16
N GLY A 128 21.51 -0.41 8.84
CA GLY A 128 21.90 1.00 8.72
C GLY A 128 21.56 1.64 7.36
N ILE A 129 20.77 0.96 6.52
CA ILE A 129 20.49 1.35 5.15
C ILE A 129 18.99 1.34 4.85
N ASP A 130 18.57 2.23 3.96
CA ASP A 130 17.24 2.19 3.38
C ASP A 130 17.23 1.30 2.15
N ARG A 131 16.21 0.46 2.05
CA ARG A 131 15.93 -0.34 0.85
C ARG A 131 14.87 0.38 0.05
N ILE A 132 15.22 0.77 -1.17
CA ILE A 132 14.36 1.55 -2.05
C ILE A 132 14.08 0.72 -3.30
N TYR A 133 12.80 0.59 -3.63
CA TYR A 133 12.34 0.01 -4.89
C TYR A 133 11.57 1.06 -5.66
N SER A 134 11.89 1.21 -6.95
CA SER A 134 11.20 2.10 -7.87
C SER A 134 10.80 1.31 -9.10
N GLY A 135 9.55 1.46 -9.54
CA GLY A 135 9.05 0.74 -10.71
C GLY A 135 7.57 0.96 -10.94
N VAL A 136 7.09 0.42 -12.05
CA VAL A 136 5.68 0.46 -12.46
C VAL A 136 4.95 -0.76 -11.89
N ALA A 137 3.79 -0.54 -11.27
CA ALA A 137 2.93 -1.63 -10.81
C ALA A 137 2.48 -2.47 -12.01
N GLN A 138 2.79 -3.77 -11.99
CA GLN A 138 2.32 -4.72 -12.98
C GLN A 138 0.99 -5.31 -12.49
N LEU A 139 -0.10 -4.92 -13.13
CA LEU A 139 -1.46 -5.41 -12.85
C LEU A 139 -1.99 -6.18 -14.05
N SER A 140 -2.77 -7.22 -13.79
CA SER A 140 -3.58 -7.83 -14.85
C SER A 140 -4.71 -6.87 -15.26
N ASP A 141 -5.26 -7.04 -16.47
CA ASP A 141 -6.41 -6.24 -16.91
C ASP A 141 -7.58 -6.39 -15.95
N ARG A 142 -7.77 -7.59 -15.39
CA ARG A 142 -8.76 -7.87 -14.36
C ARG A 142 -8.54 -7.01 -13.11
N ASP A 143 -7.32 -7.01 -12.57
CA ASP A 143 -7.02 -6.26 -11.34
C ASP A 143 -7.10 -4.74 -11.56
N ARG A 144 -6.72 -4.28 -12.76
CA ARG A 144 -6.86 -2.89 -13.16
C ARG A 144 -8.33 -2.47 -13.20
N ASN A 145 -9.18 -3.25 -13.87
CA ASN A 145 -10.61 -2.98 -13.97
C ASN A 145 -11.29 -3.05 -12.60
N GLN A 146 -11.00 -4.09 -11.81
CA GLN A 146 -11.54 -4.23 -10.46
C GLN A 146 -11.13 -3.07 -9.54
N GLY A 147 -9.89 -2.59 -9.65
CA GLY A 147 -9.42 -1.43 -8.90
C GLY A 147 -10.13 -0.13 -9.31
N ALA A 148 -10.36 0.07 -10.61
CA ALA A 148 -11.08 1.23 -11.13
C ALA A 148 -12.56 1.24 -10.70
N GLU A 149 -13.24 0.09 -10.78
CA GLU A 149 -14.61 -0.08 -10.31
C GLU A 149 -14.72 0.18 -8.81
N CYS A 150 -13.83 -0.44 -8.03
CA CYS A 150 -13.76 -0.27 -6.58
C CYS A 150 -13.56 1.20 -6.16
N LEU A 151 -12.68 1.94 -6.85
CA LEU A 151 -12.47 3.35 -6.58
C LEU A 151 -13.67 4.21 -7.01
N SER A 152 -14.28 3.92 -8.15
CA SER A 152 -15.47 4.63 -8.63
C SER A 152 -16.64 4.48 -7.66
N ASP A 153 -16.90 3.28 -7.18
CA ASP A 153 -17.99 3.02 -6.24
C ASP A 153 -17.71 3.58 -4.85
N LEU A 154 -16.43 3.60 -4.42
CA LEU A 154 -16.03 4.29 -3.20
C LEU A 154 -16.30 5.81 -3.29
N VAL A 155 -15.98 6.45 -4.42
CA VAL A 155 -16.25 7.88 -4.62
C VAL A 155 -17.75 8.16 -4.56
N LYS A 156 -18.59 7.38 -5.23
CA LYS A 156 -20.05 7.51 -5.15
C LYS A 156 -20.56 7.38 -3.71
N GLN A 157 -20.01 6.44 -2.95
CA GLN A 157 -20.37 6.27 -1.54
C GLN A 157 -19.98 7.50 -0.70
N MET A 158 -18.77 8.03 -0.91
CA MET A 158 -18.31 9.25 -0.22
C MET A 158 -19.16 10.47 -0.57
N GLU A 159 -19.58 10.62 -1.82
CA GLU A 159 -20.48 11.69 -2.26
C GLU A 159 -21.85 11.57 -1.60
N ALA A 160 -22.44 10.36 -1.59
CA ALA A 160 -23.72 10.10 -0.94
C ALA A 160 -23.70 10.36 0.57
N ASP A 161 -22.58 10.10 1.24
CA ASP A 161 -22.42 10.37 2.68
C ASP A 161 -22.23 11.87 3.00
N LEU A 162 -21.83 12.68 2.02
CA LEU A 162 -21.73 14.14 2.14
C LEU A 162 -23.07 14.85 1.91
N GLU A 163 -24.04 14.22 1.25
CA GLU A 163 -25.37 14.80 1.07
C GLU A 163 -26.11 14.90 2.42
N PRO A 164 -26.68 16.07 2.76
CA PRO A 164 -27.43 16.22 4.00
C PRO A 164 -28.65 15.29 3.99
N LYS A 165 -28.66 14.32 4.91
CA LYS A 165 -29.82 13.43 5.08
C LYS A 165 -31.05 14.28 5.40
N PRO A 166 -32.17 14.13 4.68
CA PRO A 166 -33.38 14.89 4.96
C PRO A 166 -33.78 14.66 6.42
N SER A 167 -33.99 15.74 7.16
CA SER A 167 -34.46 15.68 8.55
C SER A 167 -35.74 14.87 8.58
N ARG A 168 -35.75 13.73 9.28
CA ARG A 168 -36.98 13.00 9.56
C ARG A 168 -37.87 13.93 10.39
N GLN A 169 -38.91 14.47 9.75
CA GLN A 169 -40.03 15.13 10.43
C GLN A 169 -40.94 14.07 11.06
#